data_AF-A0A1S2CCY0-F1
#
_entry.id   AF-A0A1S2CCY0-F1
#
_cell.length_a   1.000
_cell.length_b   1.000
_cell.length_c   1.000
_cell.angle_alpha   90.00
_cell.angle_beta   90.00
_cell.angle_gamma   90.00
#
_symmetry.space_group_name_H-M   'P 1'
#
loop_
_entity.id
_entity.type
_entity.pdbx_description
1 polymer ?
#
loop_
_entity_poly.entity_id
_entity_poly.type
_entity_poly.pdbx_seq_one_letter_code
_entity_poly.pdbx_strand_id
1 'polypeptide(L)' 'MTRSQEELFATEILPFSAFILTHLDLYNWGPFGGRHCAEIDSKGTAIIGPTGSGKTTLVDA' A
#
# COMPACT_ATOMS: atom_id res chain seq x y z
N MET A 1 13.91 -31.04 19.86
CA MET A 1 14.24 -30.27 18.64
C MET A 1 13.26 -29.11 18.57
N THR A 2 13.75 -27.94 18.98
CA THR A 2 13.01 -26.71 19.24
C THR A 2 12.57 -26.12 17.90
N ARG A 3 11.26 -26.10 17.60
CA ARG A 3 10.74 -25.26 16.51
C ARG A 3 10.99 -23.82 16.92
N SER A 4 11.79 -23.10 16.14
CA SER A 4 12.10 -21.69 16.34
C SER A 4 10.80 -20.90 16.27
N GLN A 5 10.54 -20.08 17.29
CA GLN A 5 9.35 -19.21 17.36
C GLN A 5 9.31 -18.18 16.22
N GLU A 6 10.38 -18.00 15.47
CA GLU A 6 10.48 -17.09 14.32
C GLU A 6 9.75 -17.60 13.06
N GLU A 7 9.61 -18.91 12.86
CA GLU A 7 8.87 -19.47 11.70
C GLU A 7 7.35 -19.29 11.81
N LEU A 8 6.84 -19.07 13.03
CA LEU A 8 5.41 -18.87 13.33
C LEU A 8 4.89 -17.49 12.92
N PHE A 9 5.77 -16.48 12.82
CA PHE A 9 5.36 -15.12 12.45
C PHE A 9 5.38 -14.86 10.93
N ALA A 10 6.01 -15.74 10.16
CA ALA A 10 6.27 -15.48 8.74
C ALA A 10 5.25 -16.11 7.78
N THR A 11 4.34 -16.98 8.25
CA THR A 11 3.52 -17.83 7.34
C THR A 11 1.99 -17.78 7.57
N GLU A 12 1.49 -17.18 8.65
CA GLU A 12 0.07 -16.88 8.85
C GLU A 12 -0.03 -15.36 9.03
N ILE A 13 -0.46 -14.54 8.07
CA ILE A 13 -1.83 -14.41 7.59
C ILE A 13 -1.76 -13.83 6.18
N LEU A 14 -1.75 -14.67 5.15
CA LEU A 14 -2.49 -14.30 3.94
C LEU A 14 -3.64 -15.28 3.90
N PRO A 15 -4.88 -14.88 4.25
CA PRO A 15 -6.01 -15.72 3.87
C PRO A 15 -5.86 -16.01 2.38
N PHE A 16 -6.19 -17.22 1.94
CA PHE A 16 -6.14 -17.67 0.54
C PHE A 16 -6.95 -16.79 -0.45
N SER A 17 -7.40 -15.60 -0.03
CA SER A 17 -8.17 -14.61 -0.79
C SER A 17 -8.05 -13.20 -0.18
N ALA A 18 -6.84 -12.71 0.14
CA ALA A 18 -6.68 -11.28 0.45
C ALA A 18 -6.83 -10.45 -0.83
N PHE A 19 -7.74 -9.47 -0.83
CA PHE A 19 -7.77 -8.48 -1.90
C PHE A 19 -6.58 -7.54 -1.73
N ILE A 20 -5.86 -7.32 -2.81
CA ILE A 20 -4.72 -6.41 -2.87
C ILE A 20 -5.02 -5.26 -3.82
N LEU A 21 -4.59 -4.06 -3.45
CA LEU A 21 -4.65 -2.91 -4.34
C LEU A 21 -3.51 -3.05 -5.37
N THR A 22 -3.84 -3.03 -6.65
CA THR A 22 -2.86 -3.19 -7.74
C THR A 22 -2.70 -1.93 -8.58
N HIS A 23 -3.70 -1.05 -8.58
CA HIS A 23 -3.72 0.16 -9.38
C HIS A 23 -4.54 1.24 -8.68
N LEU A 24 -4.13 2.48 -8.82
CA LEU A 24 -4.84 3.66 -8.33
C LEU A 24 -5.01 4.67 -9.47
N ASP A 25 -6.25 5.13 -9.64
CA ASP A 25 -6.60 6.29 -10.46
C ASP A 25 -7.23 7.35 -9.54
N LEU A 26 -6.64 8.53 -9.48
CA LEU A 26 -7.06 9.63 -8.61
C LEU A 26 -7.42 10.86 -9.44
N TYR A 27 -8.56 11.48 -9.13
CA TYR A 27 -9.06 12.65 -9.84
C TYR A 27 -9.46 13.76 -8.88
N ASN A 28 -8.88 14.95 -9.06
CA ASN A 28 -9.27 16.19 -8.37
C ASN A 28 -9.43 16.03 -6.84
N TRP A 29 -8.45 15.40 -6.18
CA TRP A 29 -8.47 15.11 -4.76
C TRP A 29 -7.32 15.77 -4.03
N GLY A 30 -7.63 16.64 -3.06
CA GLY A 30 -6.63 17.40 -2.31
C GLY A 30 -5.69 18.19 -3.22
N PRO A 31 -4.36 18.01 -3.12
CA PRO A 31 -3.41 18.69 -4.00
C PRO A 31 -3.26 18.06 -5.40
N PHE A 32 -3.92 16.93 -5.68
CA PHE A 32 -3.85 16.22 -6.97
C PHE A 32 -4.95 16.71 -7.91
N GLY A 33 -4.63 17.66 -8.79
CA GLY A 33 -5.53 18.18 -9.82
C GLY A 33 -5.42 17.40 -11.14
N GLY A 34 -6.55 17.16 -11.81
CA GLY A 34 -6.57 16.32 -13.02
C GLY A 34 -6.45 14.83 -12.67
N ARG A 35 -5.98 14.01 -13.63
CA ARG A 35 -5.79 12.56 -13.46
C ARG A 35 -4.37 12.24 -12.99
N HIS A 36 -4.26 11.51 -11.91
CA HIS A 36 -3.02 10.87 -11.46
C HIS A 36 -3.22 9.37 -11.39
N CYS A 37 -2.23 8.58 -11.82
CA CYS A 37 -2.29 7.12 -11.78
C CYS A 37 -1.00 6.49 -11.24
N ALA A 38 -1.11 5.36 -10.55
CA ALA A 38 0.02 4.59 -10.05
C ALA A 38 -0.29 3.09 -10.02
N GLU A 39 0.69 2.28 -10.42
CA GLU A 39 0.70 0.83 -10.17
C GLU A 39 1.18 0.54 -8.74
N ILE A 40 0.64 -0.52 -8.14
CA ILE A 40 1.02 -0.98 -6.81
C ILE A 40 1.57 -2.39 -6.90
N ASP A 41 2.82 -2.54 -6.49
CA ASP A 41 3.48 -3.84 -6.37
C ASP A 41 2.85 -4.67 -5.24
N SER A 42 2.54 -5.93 -5.53
CA SER A 42 1.89 -6.86 -4.60
C SER A 42 2.75 -7.23 -3.39
N LYS A 43 4.06 -7.01 -3.45
CA LYS A 43 5.00 -7.16 -2.32
C LYS A 43 5.12 -5.89 -1.48
N GLY A 44 4.52 -4.78 -1.93
CA GLY A 44 4.48 -3.51 -1.22
C GLY A 44 5.05 -2.36 -2.04
N THR A 45 4.41 -1.19 -1.95
CA THR A 45 4.84 0.05 -2.59
C THR A 45 4.95 1.15 -1.54
N ALA A 46 6.06 1.90 -1.57
CA ALA A 46 6.29 3.01 -0.65
C ALA A 46 5.79 4.35 -1.23
N ILE A 47 4.97 5.07 -0.47
CA ILE A 47 4.54 6.44 -0.83
C ILE A 47 5.51 7.44 -0.19
N ILE A 48 6.28 8.16 -1.02
CA ILE A 48 7.32 9.10 -0.59
C ILE A 48 7.14 10.48 -1.23
N GLY A 49 7.77 11.51 -0.64
CA GLY A 49 7.69 12.89 -1.11
C GLY A 49 7.90 13.92 0.00
N PRO A 50 8.12 15.21 -0.33
CA PRO A 50 8.35 16.27 0.65
C PRO A 50 7.12 16.55 1.54
N THR A 51 7.30 17.27 2.65
CA THR A 51 6.18 17.73 3.49
C THR A 51 5.19 18.57 2.66
N GLY A 52 3.89 18.35 2.86
CA GLY A 52 2.85 19.05 2.09
C GLY A 52 2.56 18.48 0.71
N SER A 53 3.25 17.42 0.27
CA SER A 53 3.04 16.81 -1.06
C SER A 53 1.74 15.99 -1.20
N GLY A 54 0.87 15.96 -0.20
CA GLY A 54 -0.39 15.22 -0.25
C GLY A 54 -0.33 13.73 0.11
N LYS A 55 0.76 13.21 0.65
CA LYS A 55 0.88 11.77 1.02
C LYS A 55 -0.23 11.30 1.96
N THR A 56 -0.51 12.04 3.04
CA THR A 56 -1.60 11.71 3.98
C THR A 56 -2.95 11.81 3.28
N THR A 57 -3.17 12.87 2.50
CA THR A 57 -4.39 13.04 1.70
C THR A 57 -4.63 11.90 0.71
N LEU A 58 -3.57 11.32 0.13
CA LEU A 58 -3.66 10.15 -0.75
C LEU A 58 -4.12 8.88 0.02
N VAL A 59 -3.71 8.73 1.27
CA VAL A 59 -4.08 7.60 2.14
C VAL A 59 -5.51 7.76 2.69
N ASP A 60 -5.99 8.99 2.83
CA ASP A 60 -7.34 9.30 3.33
C ASP A 60 -8.46 9.05 2.31
N ALA A 61 -8.14 8.84 1.02
CA ALA A 61 -9.10 8.59 -0.06
C ALA A 61 -9.68 7.17 -0.01
#